data_AF-A0A0A5IDB6-F1
#
_entry.id   AF-A0A0A5IDB6-F1
#
_cell.length_a   1.000
_cell.length_b   1.000
_cell.length_c   1.000
_cell.angle_alpha   90.00
_cell.angle_beta   90.00
_cell.angle_gamma   90.00
#
_symmetry.space_group_name_H-M   'P 1'
#
loop_
_entity.id
_entity.type
_entity.pdbx_description
1 polymer ?
#
loop_
_entity_poly.entity_id
_entity_poly.type
_entity_poly.pdbx_seq_one_letter_code
_entity_poly.pdbx_strand_id
1 'polypeptide(L)'
;MSDLLKRGFLIGLGAAVNGKERVEKMMDDMIAKGQVTPHQAKEMFEAWKAKGENAKGEWDQKQREQMRTWLSQLGFVHKEEVAELEKRIRHLEEKGRER
;
A
#
# COMPACT_ATOMS: atom_id res chain seq x y z
N MET A 1 16.46 -8.62 23.38
CA MET A 1 15.65 -8.68 22.14
C MET A 1 15.97 -9.97 21.43
N SER A 2 14.98 -10.82 21.14
CA SER A 2 15.21 -12.12 20.51
C SER A 2 15.82 -11.95 19.12
N ASP A 3 16.75 -12.85 18.78
CA ASP A 3 17.49 -12.80 17.51
C ASP A 3 16.54 -12.91 16.29
N LEU A 4 15.42 -13.62 16.46
CA LEU A 4 14.30 -13.72 15.52
C LEU A 4 13.66 -12.37 15.17
N LEU A 5 13.46 -11.48 16.15
CA LEU A 5 12.87 -10.15 15.90
C LEU A 5 13.82 -9.27 15.09
N LYS A 6 15.12 -9.30 15.40
CA LYS A 6 16.14 -8.57 14.63
C LYS A 6 16.24 -9.09 13.19
N ARG A 7 16.20 -10.41 13.00
CA ARG A 7 16.24 -11.05 11.67
C ARG A 7 14.97 -10.78 10.87
N GLY A 8 13.79 -10.87 11.50
CA GLY A 8 12.52 -10.51 10.87
C GLY A 8 12.46 -9.04 10.46
N PHE A 9 13.07 -8.14 11.23
CA PHE A 9 13.19 -6.73 10.87
C PHE A 9 14.15 -6.48 9.70
N LEU A 10 15.30 -7.15 9.66
CA LEU A 10 16.26 -7.07 8.54
C LEU A 10 15.67 -7.62 7.24
N ILE A 11 14.89 -8.70 7.30
CA ILE A 11 14.13 -9.20 6.16
C ILE A 11 13.05 -8.19 5.75
N GLY A 12 12.35 -7.59 6.71
CA GLY A 12 11.35 -6.55 6.46
C GLY A 12 11.94 -5.33 5.74
N LEU A 13 13.12 -4.88 6.15
CA LEU A 13 13.86 -3.80 5.48
C LEU A 13 14.40 -4.23 4.11
N GLY A 14 14.93 -5.46 4.00
CA GLY A 14 15.41 -6.02 2.74
C GLY A 14 14.30 -6.15 1.69
N ALA A 15 13.08 -6.48 2.10
CA ALA A 15 11.90 -6.59 1.25
C ALA A 15 11.45 -5.24 0.68
N ALA A 16 11.58 -4.15 1.45
CA ALA A 16 11.21 -2.81 1.03
C ALA A 16 12.16 -2.25 -0.05
N VAL A 17 13.42 -2.68 -0.03
CA VAL A 17 14.47 -2.17 -0.94
C VAL A 17 14.70 -3.08 -2.14
N ASN A 18 14.62 -4.40 -1.96
CA ASN A 18 15.08 -5.37 -2.97
C ASN A 18 14.00 -6.32 -3.53
N GLY A 19 12.74 -6.19 -3.09
CA GLY A 19 11.63 -7.00 -3.62
C GLY A 19 11.62 -8.48 -3.19
N LYS A 20 10.60 -9.21 -3.65
CA LYS A 20 10.26 -10.58 -3.20
C LYS A 20 11.38 -11.60 -3.47
N GLU A 21 12.03 -11.54 -4.62
CA GLU A 21 13.06 -12.50 -5.05
C GLU A 21 14.33 -12.45 -4.19
N ARG A 22 14.67 -11.26 -3.67
CA ARG A 22 15.82 -11.09 -2.78
C ARG A 22 15.54 -11.63 -1.38
N VAL A 23 14.29 -11.55 -0.93
CA VAL A 23 13.83 -12.10 0.35
C VAL A 23 13.87 -13.62 0.33
N GLU A 24 13.41 -14.24 -0.75
CA GLU A 24 13.48 -15.69 -0.95
C GLU A 24 14.93 -16.18 -0.88
N LYS A 25 15.86 -15.54 -1.61
CA LYS A 25 17.30 -15.88 -1.53
C LYS A 25 17.90 -15.71 -0.14
N MET A 26 17.56 -14.65 0.59
CA MET A 26 18.08 -14.45 1.95
C MET A 26 17.56 -15.52 2.91
N MET A 27 16.31 -15.94 2.76
CA MET A 27 15.73 -17.06 3.53
C MET A 27 16.44 -18.37 3.21
N ASP A 28 16.65 -18.69 1.93
CA ASP A 28 17.35 -19.89 1.49
C ASP A 28 18.78 -19.93 2.04
N ASP A 29 19.50 -18.79 2.01
CA ASP A 29 20.83 -18.66 2.61
C ASP A 29 20.83 -18.89 4.13
N MET A 30 19.78 -18.44 4.83
CA MET A 30 19.63 -18.65 6.28
C MET A 30 19.32 -20.10 6.63
N ILE A 31 18.54 -20.80 5.79
CA ILE A 31 18.29 -22.25 5.91
C ILE A 31 19.59 -23.02 5.66
N ALA A 32 20.30 -22.69 4.57
CA ALA A 32 21.55 -23.34 4.19
C ALA A 32 22.66 -23.19 5.25
N LYS A 33 22.68 -22.04 5.95
CA LYS A 33 23.60 -21.77 7.07
C LYS A 33 23.13 -22.38 8.40
N GLY A 34 22.01 -23.10 8.42
CA GLY A 34 21.43 -23.71 9.64
C GLY A 34 20.96 -22.68 10.67
N GLN A 35 20.79 -21.43 10.28
CA GLN A 35 20.43 -20.34 11.19
C GLN A 35 18.93 -20.31 11.49
N VAL A 36 18.13 -20.90 10.60
CA VAL A 36 16.67 -20.94 10.67
C VAL A 36 16.23 -22.30 10.12
N THR A 37 15.24 -22.93 10.75
CA THR A 37 14.71 -24.19 10.20
C THR A 37 13.81 -23.92 8.97
N PRO A 38 13.64 -24.89 8.06
CA PRO A 38 12.73 -24.74 6.92
C PRO A 38 11.31 -24.38 7.34
N HIS A 39 10.88 -24.88 8.51
CA HIS A 39 9.57 -24.57 9.08
C HIS A 39 9.46 -23.11 9.52
N GLN A 40 10.44 -22.61 10.28
CA GLN A 40 10.49 -21.21 10.72
C GLN A 40 10.57 -20.23 9.54
N ALA A 41 11.34 -20.56 8.50
CA ALA A 41 11.41 -19.75 7.29
C ALA A 41 10.03 -19.65 6.59
N LYS A 42 9.30 -20.76 6.53
CA LYS A 42 7.95 -20.81 5.95
C LYS A 42 6.95 -19.97 6.75
N GLU A 43 6.99 -20.04 8.08
CA GLU A 43 6.17 -19.19 8.96
C GLU A 43 6.48 -17.70 8.78
N MET A 44 7.77 -17.34 8.66
CA MET A 44 8.18 -15.96 8.42
C MET A 44 7.69 -15.44 7.06
N PHE A 45 7.70 -16.29 6.04
CA PHE A 45 7.19 -15.94 4.71
C PHE A 45 5.66 -15.76 4.69
N GLU A 46 4.93 -16.63 5.37
CA GLU A 46 3.48 -16.51 5.49
C GLU A 46 3.09 -15.26 6.28
N ALA A 47 3.79 -14.97 7.39
CA ALA A 47 3.59 -13.74 8.15
C ALA A 47 3.92 -12.49 7.31
N TRP A 48 4.96 -12.54 6.48
CA TRP A 48 5.30 -11.47 5.55
C TRP A 48 4.21 -11.26 4.50
N LYS A 49 3.71 -12.35 3.90
CA LYS A 49 2.65 -12.29 2.89
C LYS A 49 1.35 -11.71 3.46
N ALA A 50 0.92 -12.19 4.63
CA ALA A 50 -0.27 -11.68 5.32
C ALA A 50 -0.14 -10.19 5.68
N LYS A 51 1.03 -9.76 6.16
CA LYS A 51 1.27 -8.35 6.49
C LYS A 51 1.39 -7.47 5.24
N GLY A 52 1.93 -8.00 4.14
CA GLY A 52 1.97 -7.33 2.84
C GLY A 52 0.59 -7.12 2.22
N GLU A 53 -0.32 -8.09 2.34
CA GLU A 53 -1.70 -7.97 1.88
C GLU A 53 -2.47 -6.89 2.65
N ASN A 54 -2.33 -6.83 3.97
CA ASN A 54 -2.94 -5.77 4.79
C ASN A 54 -2.33 -4.39 4.49
N ALA A 55 -1.01 -4.31 4.30
CA ALA A 55 -0.34 -3.06 3.96
C ALA A 55 -0.76 -2.51 2.61
N LYS A 56 -1.10 -3.35 1.62
CA LYS A 56 -1.58 -2.90 0.29
C LYS A 56 -2.87 -2.08 0.39
N GLY A 57 -3.84 -2.50 1.18
CA GLY A 57 -5.13 -1.80 1.29
C GLY A 57 -5.00 -0.39 1.85
N GLU A 58 -4.28 -0.26 2.98
CA GLU A 58 -4.02 1.04 3.61
C GLU A 58 -3.08 1.91 2.77
N TRP A 59 -2.07 1.31 2.13
CA TRP A 59 -1.15 2.01 1.24
C TRP A 59 -1.85 2.55 0.00
N ASP A 60 -2.73 1.77 -0.63
CA ASP A 60 -3.49 2.16 -1.81
C ASP A 60 -4.42 3.35 -1.51
N GLN A 61 -5.09 3.34 -0.35
CA GLN A 61 -5.94 4.47 0.05
C GLN A 61 -5.11 5.74 0.29
N LYS A 62 -4.00 5.61 1.03
CA LYS A 62 -3.12 6.73 1.34
C LYS A 62 -2.40 7.28 0.10
N GLN A 63 -2.09 6.42 -0.87
CA GLN A 63 -1.59 6.78 -2.20
C GLN A 63 -2.63 7.58 -2.98
N ARG A 64 -3.87 7.10 -3.04
CA ARG A 64 -4.96 7.81 -3.75
C ARG A 64 -5.22 9.19 -3.16
N GLU A 65 -5.22 9.32 -1.83
CA GLU A 65 -5.38 10.62 -1.16
C GLU A 65 -4.22 11.57 -1.45
N GLN A 66 -2.98 11.08 -1.36
CA GLN A 66 -1.80 11.89 -1.71
C GLN A 66 -1.86 12.33 -3.18
N MET A 67 -2.14 11.41 -4.09
CA MET A 67 -2.24 11.71 -5.52
C MET A 67 -3.35 12.71 -5.82
N ARG A 68 -4.49 12.64 -5.10
CA ARG A 68 -5.54 13.66 -5.15
C ARG A 68 -5.04 15.04 -4.71
N THR A 69 -4.32 15.12 -3.59
CA THR A 69 -3.75 16.37 -3.07
C THR A 69 -2.74 16.99 -4.05
N TRP A 70 -1.87 16.17 -4.64
CA TRP A 70 -0.88 16.62 -5.62
C TRP A 70 -1.54 17.16 -6.89
N LEU A 71 -2.56 16.46 -7.41
CA LEU A 71 -3.32 16.91 -8.58
C LEU A 71 -4.04 18.24 -8.31
N SER A 72 -4.64 18.41 -7.14
CA SER A 72 -5.25 19.69 -6.73
C SER A 72 -4.23 20.82 -6.64
N GLN A 73 -3.03 20.57 -6.10
CA GLN A 73 -1.98 21.59 -6.00
C GLN A 73 -1.45 22.03 -7.38
N LEU A 74 -1.48 21.14 -8.37
CA LEU A 74 -1.11 21.44 -9.76
C LEU A 74 -2.23 22.12 -10.56
N GLY A 75 -3.37 22.41 -9.91
CA GLY A 75 -4.51 23.08 -10.54
C GLY A 75 -5.43 22.15 -11.34
N PHE A 76 -5.29 20.83 -11.20
CA PHE A 76 -6.23 19.88 -11.80
C PHE A 76 -7.48 19.76 -10.93
N VAL A 77 -8.64 19.90 -11.54
CA VAL A 77 -9.96 19.75 -10.90
C VAL A 77 -10.36 18.28 -10.90
N HIS A 78 -10.89 17.79 -9.77
CA HIS A 78 -11.35 16.41 -9.67
C HIS A 78 -12.68 16.21 -10.41
N LYS A 79 -12.89 15.01 -10.98
CA LYS A 79 -14.13 14.68 -11.69
C LYS A 79 -15.37 14.82 -10.80
N GLU A 80 -15.23 14.53 -9.51
CA GLU A 80 -16.31 14.66 -8.54
C GLU A 80 -16.74 16.12 -8.33
N GLU A 81 -15.79 17.06 -8.30
CA GLU A 81 -16.07 18.49 -8.15
C GLU A 81 -16.83 19.02 -9.37
N VAL A 82 -16.45 18.57 -10.57
CA VAL A 82 -17.17 18.90 -11.82
C VAL A 82 -18.58 18.32 -11.81
N ALA A 83 -18.75 17.06 -11.40
CA ALA A 83 -20.06 16.41 -11.32
C ALA A 83 -20.98 17.08 -10.28
N GLU A 84 -20.42 17.55 -9.17
CA GLU A 84 -21.15 18.30 -8.15
C GLU A 84 -21.60 19.67 -8.68
N LEU A 85 -20.71 20.39 -9.37
CA LEU A 85 -21.04 21.64 -10.04
C LEU A 85 -22.14 21.44 -11.09
N GLU A 86 -22.06 20.41 -11.92
CA GLU A 86 -23.13 20.10 -12.88
C GLU A 86 -24.47 19.81 -12.19
N LYS A 87 -24.48 19.08 -11.07
CA LYS A 87 -25.71 18.85 -10.31
C LYS A 87 -26.29 20.16 -9.77
N ARG A 88 -25.45 21.05 -9.25
CA ARG A 88 -25.88 22.37 -8.76
C ARG A 88 -26.42 23.23 -9.90
N ILE A 89 -25.77 23.21 -11.07
CA ILE A 89 -26.23 23.92 -12.26
C ILE A 89 -27.60 23.39 -12.69
N ARG A 90 -27.77 22.08 -12.85
CA ARG A 90 -29.06 21.47 -13.21
C ARG A 90 -30.18 21.87 -12.25
N HIS A 91 -29.92 21.81 -10.94
CA HIS A 91 -30.89 22.23 -9.92
C HIS A 91 -31.27 23.72 -10.00
N LEU A 92 -30.32 24.58 -10.34
CA LEU A 92 -30.57 26.01 -10.53
C LEU A 92 -31.34 26.28 -11.83
N GLU A 93 -31.04 25.54 -12.90
CA GLU A 93 -31.77 25.62 -14.18
C GLU A 93 -33.23 25.17 -14.03
N GLU A 94 -33.48 24.11 -13.27
CA GLU A 94 -34.84 23.64 -12.93
C GLU A 94 -35.61 24.71 -12.16
N LYS A 95 -35.03 25.28 -11.11
CA LYS A 95 -35.65 26.37 -10.34
C LYS A 95 -35.87 27.66 -11.14
N GLY A 96 -35.01 27.92 -12.12
CA GLY A 96 -35.13 29.06 -13.02
C GLY A 96 -36.26 28.90 -14.04
N ARG A 97 -36.59 27.66 -14.43
CA ARG A 97 -37.70 27.34 -15.34
C ARG A 97 -39.08 27.34 -14.68
N GLU A 98 -39.15 27.21 -13.37
CA GLU A 98 -40.41 27.25 -12.60
C GLU A 98 -40.89 28.66 -12.26
N ARG A 99 -40.13 29.70 -12.66
CA ARG A 99 -40.52 31.12 -12.56
C ARG A 99 -40.89 31.68 -13.91
#